data_AF-A0A6A3UBS0-F1
#
_entry.id   AF-A0A6A3UBS0-F1
#
_cell.length_a   1.000
_cell.length_b   1.000
_cell.length_c   1.000
_cell.angle_alpha   90.00
_cell.angle_beta   90.00
_cell.angle_gamma   90.00
#
_symmetry.space_group_name_H-M   'P 1'
#
loop_
_entity.id
_entity.type
_entity.pdbx_description
1 polymer ?
#
loop_
_entity_poly.entity_id
_entity_poly.type
_entity_poly.pdbx_seq_one_letter_code
_entity_poly.pdbx_strand_id
1 'polypeptide(L)'
;MVGEHAPKSEQIHVLVAVEEDGASEEQQFQIDVDPAFVDDLQPYKATALHLKNHVIVESLARQIVEVSTCSHGEPTPFIVLENSSGTGKTQMAFNLQHSGLCEVFYIVCAKPGDSDQRVYKAFDKRSKSFRRCVAADMNQLKSGSIGDIRGTRQLYLYGFIVAALRGDSTFCGPALRSEVVEALERRQKCGAKPCLFPR
;
A
#
# COMPACT_ATOMS: atom_id res chain seq x y z
N MET A 1 -11.16 -54.26 -28.71
CA MET A 1 -12.53 -53.91 -29.12
C MET A 1 -12.76 -52.48 -28.67
N VAL A 2 -12.91 -51.57 -29.64
CA VAL A 2 -13.13 -50.13 -29.43
C VAL A 2 -14.59 -49.96 -29.02
N GLY A 3 -14.83 -49.41 -27.84
CA GLY A 3 -16.13 -48.92 -27.41
C GLY A 3 -16.10 -47.41 -27.39
N GLU A 4 -16.34 -46.79 -28.55
CA GLU A 4 -16.64 -45.36 -28.66
C GLU A 4 -17.93 -45.07 -27.89
N HIS A 5 -17.84 -44.25 -26.85
CA HIS A 5 -18.99 -43.54 -26.31
C HIS A 5 -18.89 -42.10 -26.78
N ALA A 6 -19.56 -41.82 -27.90
CA ALA A 6 -19.83 -40.46 -28.33
C ALA A 6 -20.70 -39.76 -27.27
N PRO A 7 -20.40 -38.51 -26.88
CA PRO A 7 -21.19 -37.78 -25.90
C PRO A 7 -22.56 -37.41 -26.49
N LYS A 8 -23.62 -37.63 -25.71
CA LYS A 8 -25.01 -37.27 -26.07
C LYS A 8 -25.18 -35.74 -26.01
N SER A 9 -25.91 -35.20 -26.98
CA SER A 9 -26.20 -33.77 -27.23
C SER A 9 -26.88 -32.96 -26.11
N GLU A 10 -27.04 -33.51 -24.90
CA GLU A 10 -27.78 -32.88 -23.79
C GLU A 10 -27.04 -32.90 -22.44
N GLN A 11 -25.73 -33.20 -22.42
CA GLN A 11 -24.92 -33.04 -21.21
C GLN A 11 -24.29 -31.65 -21.14
N ILE A 12 -24.81 -30.81 -20.24
CA ILE A 12 -24.13 -29.57 -19.84
C ILE A 12 -22.97 -29.96 -18.92
N HIS A 13 -21.74 -29.81 -19.41
CA HIS A 13 -20.54 -29.91 -18.61
C HIS A 13 -20.32 -28.57 -17.89
N VAL A 14 -20.70 -28.50 -16.61
CA VAL A 14 -20.36 -27.35 -15.77
C VAL A 14 -18.93 -27.54 -15.28
N LEU A 15 -18.00 -26.77 -15.85
CA LEU A 15 -16.66 -26.64 -15.29
C LEU A 15 -16.79 -25.74 -14.05
N VAL A 16 -17.01 -26.36 -12.88
CA VAL A 16 -16.87 -25.66 -11.62
C VAL A 16 -15.38 -25.52 -11.39
N ALA A 17 -14.82 -24.37 -11.77
CA ALA A 17 -13.54 -23.94 -11.26
C ALA A 17 -13.73 -23.71 -9.76
N VAL A 18 -13.42 -24.74 -8.98
CA VAL A 18 -13.12 -24.56 -7.56
C VAL A 18 -11.81 -23.77 -7.58
N GLU A 19 -11.85 -22.51 -7.15
CA GLU A 19 -10.63 -21.79 -6.82
C GLU A 19 -10.00 -22.52 -5.63
N GLU A 20 -9.23 -23.56 -5.92
CA GLU A 20 -8.29 -24.12 -4.98
C GLU A 20 -7.26 -23.02 -4.73
N ASP A 21 -7.23 -22.52 -3.49
CA ASP A 21 -6.13 -21.75 -2.91
C ASP A 21 -4.85 -22.58 -3.00
N GLY A 22 -4.25 -22.59 -4.19
CA GLY A 22 -3.08 -23.36 -4.58
C GLY A 22 -2.08 -22.47 -5.28
N ALA A 23 -0.98 -22.18 -4.60
CA ALA A 23 0.15 -21.43 -5.13
C ALA A 23 0.69 -22.06 -6.42
N SER A 24 0.69 -21.32 -7.55
CA SER A 24 1.60 -21.48 -8.72
C SER A 24 1.33 -20.42 -9.82
N GLU A 25 1.06 -19.18 -9.46
CA GLU A 25 1.31 -18.03 -10.34
C GLU A 25 2.21 -17.08 -9.54
N GLU A 26 3.21 -16.47 -10.18
CA GLU A 26 3.95 -15.37 -9.57
C GLU A 26 2.91 -14.38 -9.03
N GLN A 27 2.71 -14.36 -7.71
CA GLN A 27 1.62 -13.60 -7.12
C GLN A 27 1.93 -12.13 -7.37
N GLN A 28 1.32 -11.58 -8.41
CA GLN A 28 1.50 -10.19 -8.79
C GLN A 28 0.67 -9.34 -7.84
N PHE A 29 1.33 -8.45 -7.13
CA PHE A 29 0.73 -7.54 -6.18
C PHE A 29 0.51 -6.18 -6.84
N GLN A 30 -0.68 -5.62 -6.67
CA GLN A 30 -1.06 -4.31 -7.20
C GLN A 30 -0.69 -3.20 -6.22
N ILE A 31 -0.03 -2.16 -6.71
CA ILE A 31 0.40 -0.98 -5.94
C ILE A 31 -0.39 0.25 -6.32
N ASP A 32 -0.87 0.38 -7.56
CA ASP A 32 -1.56 1.60 -7.97
C ASP A 32 -2.96 1.77 -7.38
N VAL A 33 -3.43 3.02 -7.45
CA VAL A 33 -4.81 3.40 -7.17
C VAL A 33 -5.70 2.83 -8.28
N ASP A 34 -6.86 2.29 -7.92
CA ASP A 34 -7.80 1.75 -8.90
C ASP A 34 -8.40 2.89 -9.75
N PRO A 35 -8.15 2.92 -11.07
CA PRO A 35 -8.64 3.99 -11.94
C PRO A 35 -10.16 4.12 -11.94
N ALA A 36 -10.89 3.02 -11.68
CA ALA A 36 -12.36 3.02 -11.67
C ALA A 36 -12.97 3.88 -10.55
N PHE A 37 -12.20 4.21 -9.51
CA PHE A 37 -12.67 4.96 -8.34
C PHE A 37 -11.88 6.26 -8.12
N VAL A 38 -11.07 6.70 -9.09
CA VAL A 38 -10.29 7.95 -8.97
C VAL A 38 -11.19 9.18 -8.84
N ASP A 39 -12.38 9.14 -9.45
CA ASP A 39 -13.34 10.24 -9.37
C ASP A 39 -13.96 10.38 -7.97
N ASP A 40 -14.07 9.29 -7.22
CA ASP A 40 -14.51 9.33 -5.82
C ASP A 40 -13.50 10.07 -4.91
N LEU A 41 -12.28 10.34 -5.39
CA LEU A 41 -11.28 11.13 -4.68
C LEU A 41 -11.46 12.65 -4.88
N GLN A 42 -12.23 13.08 -5.88
CA GLN A 42 -12.32 14.49 -6.28
C GLN A 42 -12.81 15.43 -5.16
N PRO A 43 -13.81 15.07 -4.32
CA PRO A 43 -14.21 15.92 -3.21
C PRO A 43 -13.06 16.21 -2.25
N TYR A 44 -12.25 15.19 -1.92
CA TYR A 44 -11.09 15.33 -1.05
C TYR A 44 -9.99 16.18 -1.69
N LYS A 45 -9.73 16.00 -2.99
CA LYS A 45 -8.77 16.80 -3.75
C LYS A 45 -9.20 18.27 -3.83
N ALA A 46 -10.47 18.53 -4.09
CA ALA A 46 -11.03 19.88 -4.15
C ALA A 46 -10.90 20.61 -2.81
N THR A 47 -11.26 19.95 -1.70
CA THR A 47 -11.07 20.51 -0.35
C THR A 47 -9.58 20.71 -0.04
N ALA A 48 -8.73 19.76 -0.39
CA ALA A 48 -7.29 19.86 -0.17
C ALA A 48 -6.63 21.02 -0.91
N LEU A 49 -7.10 21.34 -2.12
CA LEU A 49 -6.62 22.49 -2.88
C LEU A 49 -6.81 23.81 -2.14
N HIS A 50 -7.90 23.94 -1.37
CA HIS A 50 -8.19 25.12 -0.55
C HIS A 50 -7.43 25.11 0.77
N LEU A 51 -7.22 23.93 1.38
CA LEU A 51 -6.63 23.79 2.71
C LEU A 51 -5.10 23.59 2.70
N LYS A 52 -4.45 23.40 1.56
CA LYS A 52 -3.01 23.08 1.48
C LYS A 52 -2.09 24.10 2.17
N ASN A 53 -2.48 25.37 2.21
CA ASN A 53 -1.73 26.46 2.85
C ASN A 53 -2.29 26.82 4.24
N HIS A 54 -3.17 25.99 4.79
CA HIS A 54 -3.69 26.22 6.14
C HIS A 54 -2.57 26.01 7.15
N VAL A 55 -2.48 26.86 8.18
CA VAL A 55 -1.38 26.86 9.18
C VAL A 55 -1.10 25.49 9.79
N ILE A 56 -2.16 24.70 10.05
CA ILE A 56 -2.03 23.34 10.59
C ILE A 56 -1.38 22.38 9.58
N VAL A 57 -1.75 22.48 8.30
CA VAL A 57 -1.20 21.62 7.23
C VAL A 57 0.26 21.96 6.99
N GLU A 58 0.60 23.25 6.92
CA GLU A 58 1.98 23.70 6.75
C GLU A 58 2.86 23.31 7.93
N SER A 59 2.36 23.50 9.16
CA SER A 59 3.08 23.12 10.37
C SER A 59 3.39 21.62 10.40
N LEU A 60 2.38 20.78 10.11
CA LEU A 60 2.55 19.33 10.08
C LEU A 60 3.48 18.89 8.95
N ALA A 61 3.33 19.45 7.74
CA ALA A 61 4.21 19.15 6.62
C ALA A 61 5.67 19.51 6.92
N ARG A 62 5.92 20.64 7.62
CA ARG A 62 7.26 21.03 8.05
C ARG A 62 7.85 20.06 9.06
N GLN A 63 7.08 19.62 10.05
CA GLN A 63 7.52 18.61 11.02
C GLN A 63 7.86 17.28 10.33
N ILE A 64 7.08 16.87 9.33
CA ILE A 64 7.33 15.67 8.53
C ILE A 64 8.66 15.77 7.77
N VAL A 65 8.92 16.93 7.15
CA VAL A 65 10.20 17.20 6.48
C VAL A 65 11.36 17.19 7.49
N GLU A 66 11.21 17.88 8.62
CA GLU A 66 12.23 17.95 9.67
C GLU A 66 12.62 16.57 10.18
N VAL A 67 11.65 15.74 10.57
CA VAL A 67 11.88 14.36 11.02
C VAL A 67 12.59 13.53 9.94
N SER A 68 12.22 13.72 8.68
CA SER A 68 12.84 13.01 7.56
C SER A 68 14.29 13.44 7.31
N THR A 69 14.67 14.67 7.67
CA THR A 69 16.02 15.22 7.50
C THR A 69 16.92 15.08 8.73
N CYS A 70 16.34 14.98 9.94
CA CYS A 70 17.08 14.94 11.20
C CYS A 70 17.52 13.53 11.62
N SER A 71 17.19 12.48 10.86
CA SER A 71 17.62 11.14 11.18
C SER A 71 19.14 11.02 11.01
N HIS A 72 19.85 10.77 12.11
CA HIS A 72 21.32 10.75 12.26
C HIS A 72 22.03 9.71 11.37
N GLY A 73 22.01 9.92 10.05
CA GLY A 73 22.68 9.07 9.06
C GLY A 73 21.87 7.88 8.53
N GLU A 74 20.72 7.55 9.12
CA GLU A 74 19.80 6.52 8.59
C GLU A 74 18.57 7.20 7.93
N PRO A 75 18.17 6.86 6.70
CA PRO A 75 16.96 7.42 6.09
C PRO A 75 15.72 7.09 6.92
N THR A 76 14.88 8.09 7.23
CA THR A 76 13.56 7.82 7.85
C THR A 76 12.68 7.06 6.85
N PRO A 77 12.30 5.80 7.13
CA PRO A 77 11.71 4.93 6.12
C PRO A 77 10.23 5.26 5.83
N PHE A 78 9.49 5.71 6.84
CA PHE A 78 8.09 6.12 6.72
C PHE A 78 7.63 6.90 7.96
N ILE A 79 6.59 7.71 7.78
CA ILE A 79 5.90 8.41 8.88
C ILE A 79 4.44 7.92 8.93
N VAL A 80 3.99 7.56 10.13
CA VAL A 80 2.61 7.15 10.40
C VAL A 80 1.88 8.32 11.05
N LEU A 81 0.71 8.67 10.50
CA LEU A 81 -0.19 9.66 11.08
C LEU A 81 -1.23 8.95 11.94
N GLU A 82 -1.10 9.06 13.27
CA GLU A 82 -2.06 8.52 14.23
C GLU A 82 -2.94 9.64 14.81
N ASN A 83 -4.25 9.53 14.62
CA ASN A 83 -5.26 10.42 15.21
C ASN A 83 -6.52 9.64 15.58
N SER A 84 -7.32 10.17 16.50
CA SER A 84 -8.61 9.60 16.89
C SER A 84 -9.57 9.44 15.70
N SER A 85 -10.52 8.51 15.79
CA SER A 85 -11.52 8.29 14.74
C SER A 85 -12.34 9.55 14.47
N GLY A 86 -12.75 9.78 13.22
CA GLY A 86 -13.61 10.91 12.84
C GLY A 86 -12.95 12.30 12.74
N THR A 87 -11.66 12.44 13.03
CA THR A 87 -10.96 13.75 13.01
C THR A 87 -10.49 14.22 11.63
N GLY A 88 -10.96 13.60 10.54
CA GLY A 88 -10.61 14.00 9.18
C GLY A 88 -9.22 13.54 8.71
N LYS A 89 -8.69 12.42 9.23
CA LYS A 89 -7.41 11.82 8.79
C LYS A 89 -7.28 11.69 7.27
N THR A 90 -8.31 11.15 6.63
CA THR A 90 -8.34 11.02 5.16
C THR A 90 -8.19 12.40 4.52
N GLN A 91 -8.97 13.40 4.94
CA GLN A 91 -8.82 14.76 4.41
C GLN A 91 -7.44 15.35 4.68
N MET A 92 -6.86 15.16 5.87
CA MET A 92 -5.50 15.62 6.18
C MET A 92 -4.44 14.97 5.28
N ALA A 93 -4.57 13.68 4.98
CA ALA A 93 -3.69 13.00 4.03
C ALA A 93 -3.76 13.64 2.64
N PHE A 94 -4.96 13.97 2.14
CA PHE A 94 -5.11 14.71 0.88
C PHE A 94 -4.55 16.14 0.97
N ASN A 95 -4.74 16.84 2.08
CA ASN A 95 -4.20 18.18 2.30
C ASN A 95 -2.66 18.17 2.24
N LEU A 96 -2.04 17.20 2.93
CA LEU A 96 -0.59 16.99 2.94
C LEU A 96 -0.08 16.65 1.53
N GLN A 97 -0.77 15.80 0.78
CA GLN A 97 -0.44 15.52 -0.61
C GLN A 97 -0.48 16.79 -1.48
N HIS A 98 -1.49 17.66 -1.29
CA HIS A 98 -1.63 18.91 -2.05
C HIS A 98 -0.69 20.04 -1.60
N SER A 99 -0.12 19.94 -0.40
CA SER A 99 0.96 20.85 0.03
C SER A 99 2.18 20.75 -0.87
N GLY A 100 2.38 19.59 -1.51
CA GLY A 100 3.52 19.32 -2.35
C GLY A 100 4.82 19.13 -1.58
N LEU A 101 4.81 19.11 -0.25
CA LEU A 101 5.99 18.90 0.60
C LEU A 101 6.24 17.43 0.92
N CYS A 102 5.24 16.57 0.74
CA CYS A 102 5.31 15.14 1.00
C CYS A 102 4.53 14.33 -0.05
N GLU A 103 4.91 13.08 -0.23
CA GLU A 103 4.17 12.09 -1.00
C GLU A 103 3.34 11.24 -0.05
N VAL A 104 2.08 11.00 -0.39
CA VAL A 104 1.16 10.25 0.47
C VAL A 104 0.84 8.92 -0.19
N PHE A 105 1.25 7.85 0.48
CA PHE A 105 0.97 6.49 0.09
C PHE A 105 -0.15 5.93 0.98
N TYR A 106 -1.39 6.21 0.57
CA TYR A 106 -2.58 5.85 1.33
C TYR A 106 -2.82 4.32 1.28
N ILE A 107 -2.92 3.69 2.46
CA ILE A 107 -3.26 2.27 2.63
C ILE A 107 -4.39 2.18 3.66
N VAL A 108 -5.43 1.43 3.35
CA VAL A 108 -6.56 1.18 4.25
C VAL A 108 -6.28 -0.07 5.06
N CYS A 109 -6.00 0.10 6.36
CA CYS A 109 -5.79 -1.01 7.30
C CYS A 109 -7.07 -1.40 8.07
N ALA A 110 -8.24 -1.00 7.58
CA ALA A 110 -9.54 -1.33 8.19
C ALA A 110 -9.92 -2.82 8.01
N LYS A 111 -10.74 -3.33 8.93
CA LYS A 111 -11.31 -4.68 8.78
C LYS A 111 -12.29 -4.69 7.59
N PRO A 112 -12.50 -5.85 6.94
CA PRO A 112 -13.57 -5.99 5.96
C PRO A 112 -14.91 -5.51 6.56
N GLY A 113 -15.55 -4.53 5.92
CA GLY A 113 -16.81 -3.89 6.39
C GLY A 113 -16.63 -2.52 7.07
N ASP A 114 -15.46 -2.23 7.67
CA ASP A 114 -15.16 -0.88 8.22
C ASP A 114 -14.82 0.12 7.09
N SER A 115 -14.59 -0.38 5.88
CA SER A 115 -14.06 0.35 4.72
C SER A 115 -15.10 0.65 3.64
N ASP A 116 -16.38 0.78 4.00
CA ASP A 116 -17.47 0.99 3.03
C ASP A 116 -17.51 2.41 2.40
N GLN A 117 -16.63 3.31 2.83
CA GLN A 117 -16.51 4.62 2.21
C GLN A 117 -15.95 4.50 0.79
N ARG A 118 -16.60 5.15 -0.18
CA ARG A 118 -16.21 5.08 -1.61
C ARG A 118 -14.76 5.49 -1.85
N VAL A 119 -14.26 6.47 -1.09
CA VAL A 119 -12.86 6.92 -1.15
C VAL A 119 -11.85 5.79 -0.90
N TYR A 120 -12.22 4.76 -0.14
CA TYR A 120 -11.34 3.61 0.13
C TYR A 120 -11.29 2.61 -1.02
N LYS A 121 -12.31 2.57 -1.89
CA LYS A 121 -12.33 1.67 -3.05
C LYS A 121 -11.19 1.95 -4.03
N ALA A 122 -10.81 3.23 -4.17
CA ALA A 122 -9.65 3.63 -4.95
C ALA A 122 -8.34 3.01 -4.44
N PHE A 123 -8.26 2.66 -3.16
CA PHE A 123 -7.07 2.07 -2.55
C PHE A 123 -7.22 0.58 -2.26
N ASP A 124 -8.33 -0.07 -2.65
CA ASP A 124 -8.65 -1.43 -2.22
C ASP A 124 -7.65 -2.46 -2.74
N LYS A 125 -7.27 -2.40 -4.03
CA LYS A 125 -6.27 -3.29 -4.63
C LYS A 125 -4.93 -3.21 -3.88
N ARG A 126 -4.38 -2.00 -3.73
CA ARG A 126 -3.17 -1.73 -2.93
C ARG A 126 -3.29 -2.24 -1.50
N SER A 127 -4.43 -1.98 -0.84
CA SER A 127 -4.65 -2.34 0.56
C SER A 127 -4.80 -3.86 0.74
N LYS A 128 -5.38 -4.56 -0.24
CA LYS A 128 -5.40 -6.03 -0.31
C LYS A 128 -4.00 -6.59 -0.52
N SER A 129 -3.20 -6.02 -1.42
CA SER A 129 -1.80 -6.40 -1.62
C SER A 129 -0.99 -6.28 -0.33
N PHE A 130 -1.11 -5.14 0.37
CA PHE A 130 -0.45 -4.92 1.65
C PHE A 130 -0.85 -5.99 2.69
N ARG A 131 -2.15 -6.24 2.86
CA ARG A 131 -2.66 -7.26 3.80
C ARG A 131 -2.16 -8.67 3.45
N ARG A 132 -2.11 -9.01 2.17
CA ARG A 132 -1.55 -10.30 1.70
C ARG A 132 -0.05 -10.41 2.01
N CYS A 133 0.71 -9.33 1.85
CA CYS A 133 2.13 -9.32 2.23
C CYS A 133 2.31 -9.57 3.72
N VAL A 134 1.57 -8.84 4.55
CA VAL A 134 1.57 -9.03 6.01
C VAL A 134 1.20 -10.48 6.35
N ALA A 135 0.12 -11.01 5.77
CA ALA A 135 -0.31 -12.39 6.02
C ALA A 135 0.74 -13.43 5.61
N ALA A 136 1.40 -13.26 4.46
CA ALA A 136 2.48 -14.14 4.01
C ALA A 136 3.68 -14.10 4.98
N ASP A 137 4.01 -12.91 5.49
CA ASP A 137 5.11 -12.71 6.41
C ASP A 137 4.82 -13.19 7.84
N MET A 138 3.55 -13.23 8.26
CA MET A 138 3.19 -13.67 9.62
C MET A 138 3.64 -15.11 9.94
N ASN A 139 3.81 -15.96 8.93
CA ASN A 139 4.30 -17.33 9.13
C ASN A 139 5.79 -17.40 9.49
N GLN A 140 6.56 -16.35 9.16
CA GLN A 140 8.00 -16.26 9.40
C GLN A 140 8.35 -15.26 10.52
N LEU A 141 7.42 -14.36 10.86
CA LEU A 141 7.55 -13.43 11.98
C LEU A 141 7.14 -14.12 13.28
N LYS A 142 7.97 -13.98 14.32
CA LYS A 142 7.68 -14.52 15.66
C LYS A 142 6.54 -13.78 16.34
N SER A 143 6.63 -12.45 16.37
CA SER A 143 5.67 -11.57 17.06
C SER A 143 5.13 -10.46 16.17
N GLY A 144 5.70 -10.26 14.98
CA GLY A 144 5.35 -9.13 14.12
C GLY A 144 5.77 -7.78 14.70
N SER A 145 6.60 -7.77 15.75
CA SER A 145 7.15 -6.54 16.31
C SER A 145 8.10 -5.85 15.33
N ILE A 146 8.33 -4.54 15.52
CA ILE A 146 9.30 -3.78 14.69
C ILE A 146 10.69 -4.42 14.74
N GLY A 147 11.13 -4.90 15.91
CA GLY A 147 12.42 -5.58 16.04
C GLY A 147 12.50 -6.89 15.24
N ASP A 148 11.41 -7.64 15.22
CA ASP A 148 11.27 -8.91 14.48
C ASP A 148 11.26 -8.68 12.97
N ILE A 149 10.51 -7.67 12.50
CA ILE A 149 10.53 -7.21 11.11
C ILE A 149 11.95 -6.79 10.73
N ARG A 150 12.58 -5.89 11.50
CA ARG A 150 13.94 -5.39 11.23
C ARG A 150 15.01 -6.49 11.21
N GLY A 151 14.86 -7.50 12.07
CA GLY A 151 15.78 -8.64 12.16
C GLY A 151 15.60 -9.65 11.04
N THR A 152 14.48 -9.62 10.32
CA THR A 152 14.21 -10.55 9.21
C THR A 152 14.85 -10.04 7.93
N ARG A 153 15.53 -10.95 7.21
CA ARG A 153 16.33 -10.62 6.01
C ARG A 153 15.46 -10.32 4.78
N GLN A 154 14.39 -11.09 4.59
CA GLN A 154 13.56 -11.07 3.38
C GLN A 154 12.09 -11.18 3.76
N LEU A 155 11.26 -10.27 3.24
CA LEU A 155 9.82 -10.19 3.54
C LEU A 155 9.04 -9.77 2.28
N TYR A 156 7.78 -10.20 2.16
CA TYR A 156 6.85 -9.67 1.16
C TYR A 156 6.56 -8.19 1.42
N LEU A 157 6.49 -7.79 2.69
CA LEU A 157 6.37 -6.39 3.09
C LEU A 157 7.52 -5.53 2.57
N TYR A 158 8.74 -6.06 2.48
CA TYR A 158 9.86 -5.35 1.87
C TYR A 158 9.67 -5.16 0.36
N GLY A 159 9.16 -6.18 -0.34
CA GLY A 159 8.83 -6.07 -1.77
C GLY A 159 7.80 -4.98 -2.03
N PHE A 160 6.75 -4.96 -1.19
CA PHE A 160 5.73 -3.92 -1.23
C PHE A 160 6.29 -2.52 -1.03
N ILE A 161 7.15 -2.33 -0.01
CA ILE A 161 7.77 -1.02 0.29
C ILE A 161 8.70 -0.60 -0.86
N VAL A 162 9.53 -1.51 -1.40
CA VAL A 162 10.42 -1.20 -2.52
C VAL A 162 9.62 -0.72 -3.74
N ALA A 163 8.55 -1.43 -4.10
CA ALA A 163 7.68 -1.05 -5.20
C ALA A 163 7.03 0.33 -4.98
N ALA A 164 6.52 0.57 -3.77
CA ALA A 164 5.94 1.86 -3.39
C ALA A 164 6.96 3.01 -3.48
N LEU A 165 8.21 2.80 -3.04
CA LEU A 165 9.26 3.82 -3.08
C LEU A 165 9.74 4.12 -4.49
N ARG A 166 9.73 3.12 -5.38
CA ARG A 166 10.11 3.25 -6.80
C ARG A 166 9.01 3.84 -7.68
N GLY A 167 7.76 3.81 -7.20
CA GLY A 167 6.59 4.21 -8.00
C GLY A 167 6.17 3.13 -8.99
N ASP A 168 6.46 1.86 -8.68
CA ASP A 168 6.06 0.73 -9.51
C ASP A 168 4.56 0.48 -9.36
N SER A 169 3.87 0.17 -10.46
CA SER A 169 2.42 -0.13 -10.44
C SER A 169 2.10 -1.51 -9.87
N THR A 170 3.06 -2.44 -9.95
CA THR A 170 2.96 -3.82 -9.45
C THR A 170 4.33 -4.34 -9.00
N PHE A 171 4.34 -5.43 -8.23
CA PHE A 171 5.57 -6.19 -7.94
C PHE A 171 5.28 -7.68 -7.76
N CYS A 172 6.33 -8.49 -7.83
CA CYS A 172 6.27 -9.93 -7.64
C CYS A 172 7.20 -10.35 -6.50
N GLY A 173 6.67 -11.10 -5.54
CA GLY A 173 7.48 -11.76 -4.52
C GLY A 173 8.09 -10.87 -3.42
N PRO A 174 8.89 -11.46 -2.52
CA PRO A 174 9.52 -10.76 -1.41
C PRO A 174 10.84 -10.09 -1.81
N ALA A 175 11.23 -9.05 -1.07
CA ALA A 175 12.50 -8.35 -1.25
C ALA A 175 13.37 -8.40 0.02
N LEU A 176 14.64 -8.04 -0.11
CA LEU A 176 15.60 -7.94 0.98
C LEU A 176 15.46 -6.61 1.72
N ARG A 177 15.82 -6.61 3.01
CA ARG A 177 15.92 -5.38 3.81
C ARG A 177 16.89 -4.36 3.18
N SER A 178 18.00 -4.81 2.60
CA SER A 178 18.98 -3.95 1.93
C SER A 178 18.38 -3.21 0.73
N GLU A 179 17.47 -3.85 -0.02
CA GLU A 179 16.81 -3.22 -1.16
C GLU A 179 15.86 -2.09 -0.74
N VAL A 180 15.23 -2.21 0.44
CA VAL A 180 14.45 -1.12 1.04
C VAL A 180 15.37 0.07 1.37
N VAL A 181 16.52 -0.19 1.98
CA VAL A 181 17.51 0.86 2.31
C VAL A 181 18.02 1.54 1.03
N GLU A 182 18.39 0.77 0.02
CA GLU A 182 18.83 1.30 -1.28
C GLU A 182 17.75 2.16 -1.96
N ALA A 183 16.48 1.74 -1.89
CA ALA A 183 15.36 2.51 -2.43
C ALA A 183 15.18 3.85 -1.68
N LEU A 184 15.31 3.85 -0.36
CA LEU A 184 15.24 5.06 0.47
C LEU A 184 16.42 6.01 0.19
N GLU A 185 17.64 5.50 0.14
CA GLU A 185 18.84 6.29 -0.18
C GLU A 185 18.75 6.91 -1.58
N ARG A 186 18.26 6.15 -2.56
CA ARG A 186 18.06 6.66 -3.93
C ARG A 186 17.07 7.83 -3.93
N ARG A 187 15.95 7.69 -3.22
CA ARG A 187 14.97 8.76 -3.08
C ARG A 187 15.58 10.00 -2.43
N GLN A 188 16.36 9.83 -1.36
CA GLN A 188 17.04 10.94 -0.70
C GLN A 188 18.03 11.65 -1.64
N LYS A 189 18.84 10.89 -2.39
CA LYS A 189 19.79 11.43 -3.39
C LYS A 189 19.09 12.19 -4.52
N CYS A 190 17.91 11.76 -4.92
CA CYS A 190 17.09 12.43 -5.94
C CYS A 190 16.26 13.61 -5.39
N GLY A 191 16.36 13.94 -4.09
CA GLY A 191 15.54 14.98 -3.47
C GLY A 191 14.04 14.64 -3.45
N ALA A 192 13.70 13.34 -3.50
CA ALA A 192 12.31 12.89 -3.47
C ALA A 192 11.69 13.20 -2.11
N LYS A 193 10.37 13.42 -2.12
CA LYS A 193 9.65 13.88 -0.94
C LYS A 193 9.46 12.74 0.07
N PRO A 194 9.28 13.03 1.37
CA PRO A 194 8.94 12.03 2.37
C PRO A 194 7.66 11.27 2.02
N CYS A 195 7.65 9.95 2.20
CA CYS A 195 6.45 9.11 2.01
C CYS A 195 5.68 8.93 3.33
N LEU A 196 4.39 9.24 3.31
CA LEU A 196 3.47 9.10 4.43
C LEU A 196 2.51 7.93 4.23
N PHE A 197 2.33 7.14 5.28
CA PHE A 197 1.33 6.07 5.32
C PHE A 197 0.27 6.41 6.38
N PRO A 198 -0.82 7.09 5.99
CA PRO A 198 -1.91 7.40 6.92
C PRO A 198 -2.65 6.12 7.31
N ARG A 199 -2.97 6.00 8.61
CA ARG A 199 -3.77 4.90 9.16
C ARG A 199 -5.25 5.22 9.18
#